data_AF-A0A938UT36-F1
#
_entry.id   AF-A0A938UT36-F1
#
_cell.length_a   1.000
_cell.length_b   1.000
_cell.length_c   1.000
_cell.angle_alpha   90.00
_cell.angle_beta   90.00
_cell.angle_gamma   90.00
#
_symmetry.space_group_name_H-M   'P 1'
#
loop_
_entity.id
_entity.type
_entity.pdbx_description
1 polymer ?
#
loop_
_entity_poly.entity_id
_entity_poly.type
_entity_poly.pdbx_seq_one_letter_code
_entity_poly.pdbx_strand_id
1 'polypeptide(L)'
;MRRSLVRKVIKGNDYWYWQSRCDGKTVQKYLGRGDDPAVERVRERIAQRTRGERLCATLQPLFGPALQEPMARVLAALQAA
;
A
#
# COMPACT_ATOMS: atom_id res chain seq x y z
N MET A 1 4.73 9.52 5.11
CA MET A 1 3.87 9.54 3.89
C MET A 1 2.80 8.45 4.00
N ARG A 2 1.51 8.78 4.00
CA ARG A 2 0.41 7.79 4.06
C ARG A 2 -0.20 7.65 2.66
N ARG A 3 -0.32 6.42 2.16
CA ARG A 3 -0.86 6.12 0.83
C ARG A 3 -2.14 5.29 0.97
N SER A 4 -3.14 5.55 0.13
CA SER A 4 -4.41 4.83 0.16
C SER A 4 -5.11 4.86 -1.20
N LEU A 5 -5.90 3.82 -1.48
CA LEU A 5 -6.79 3.80 -2.62
C LEU A 5 -8.12 4.47 -2.26
N VAL A 6 -8.64 5.35 -3.12
CA VAL A 6 -9.90 6.07 -2.89
C VAL A 6 -10.85 5.82 -4.05
N ARG A 7 -12.08 5.39 -3.73
CA ARG A 7 -13.19 5.22 -4.67
C ARG A 7 -13.99 6.51 -4.77
N LYS A 8 -14.37 6.90 -5.98
CA LYS A 8 -15.33 7.98 -6.26
C LYS A 8 -16.39 7.48 -7.23
N VAL A 9 -17.66 7.68 -6.89
CA VAL A 9 -18.79 7.36 -7.77
C VAL A 9 -19.22 8.63 -8.48
N ILE A 10 -19.15 8.66 -9.81
CA ILE A 10 -19.53 9.82 -10.63
C ILE A 10 -20.49 9.35 -11.72
N LYS A 11 -21.72 9.87 -11.72
CA LYS A 11 -22.78 9.49 -12.67
C LYS A 11 -22.98 7.96 -12.75
N GLY A 12 -22.99 7.28 -11.60
CA GLY A 12 -23.15 5.82 -11.49
C GLY A 12 -21.91 4.99 -11.86
N ASN A 13 -20.79 5.62 -12.22
CA ASN A 13 -19.56 4.92 -12.57
C ASN A 13 -18.53 5.02 -11.45
N ASP A 14 -17.80 3.92 -11.22
CA ASP A 14 -16.74 3.84 -10.24
C ASP A 14 -15.41 4.29 -10.82
N TYR A 15 -14.77 5.25 -10.14
CA TYR A 15 -13.44 5.74 -10.46
C TYR A 15 -12.53 5.60 -9.25
N TRP A 16 -11.30 5.17 -9.50
CA TRP A 16 -10.31 4.92 -8.46
C TRP A 16 -9.13 5.86 -8.58
N TYR A 17 -8.67 6.32 -7.42
CA TYR A 17 -7.57 7.27 -7.30
C TYR A 17 -6.54 6.75 -6.32
N TRP A 18 -5.27 6.93 -6.66
CA TRP A 18 -4.15 6.79 -5.73
C TRP A 18 -4.02 8.07 -4.93
N GLN A 19 -4.21 8.00 -3.62
CA GLN A 19 -4.05 9.14 -2.73
C GLN A 19 -2.75 9.04 -1.95
N SER A 20 -1.93 10.08 -2.02
CA SER A 20 -0.72 10.25 -1.22
C SER A 20 -0.87 11.47 -0.30
N ARG A 21 -0.61 11.26 1.00
CA ARG A 21 -0.55 12.32 2.00
C ARG A 21 0.89 12.51 2.48
N CYS A 22 1.42 13.71 2.25
CA CYS A 22 2.76 14.13 2.69
C CYS A 22 2.67 15.58 3.18
N ASP A 23 3.20 15.87 4.36
CA ASP A 23 3.36 17.22 4.92
C ASP A 23 2.10 18.09 4.83
N GLY A 24 0.96 17.54 5.29
CA GLY A 24 -0.34 18.20 5.26
C GLY A 24 -1.00 18.30 3.88
N LYS A 25 -0.29 17.98 2.79
CA LYS A 25 -0.82 17.98 1.42
C LYS A 25 -1.39 16.63 1.04
N THR A 26 -2.53 16.64 0.36
CA THR A 26 -3.14 15.45 -0.24
C THR A 26 -3.07 15.56 -1.76
N VAL A 27 -2.37 14.61 -2.38
CA VAL A 27 -2.28 14.49 -3.84
C VAL A 27 -3.08 13.26 -4.26
N GLN A 28 -3.97 13.42 -5.24
CA GLN A 28 -4.75 12.33 -5.83
C GLN A 28 -4.37 12.18 -7.30
N LYS A 29 -3.99 10.97 -7.70
CA LYS A 29 -3.74 10.60 -9.10
C LYS A 29 -4.82 9.63 -9.56
N TYR A 30 -5.45 9.91 -10.69
CA TYR A 30 -6.41 8.99 -11.29
C TYR A 30 -5.72 7.69 -11.70
N LEU A 31 -6.35 6.56 -11.38
CA LEU A 31 -5.85 5.23 -11.74
C LEU A 31 -6.65 4.59 -12.86
N GLY A 32 -7.98 4.63 -12.76
CA GLY A 32 -8.84 3.91 -13.69
C GLY A 32 -10.28 3.80 -13.19
N ARG A 33 -11.10 3.11 -13.97
CA ARG A 33 -12.47 2.73 -13.58
C ARG A 33 -12.45 1.47 -12.72
N GLY A 34 -13.60 1.11 -12.15
CA GLY A 34 -13.74 -0.06 -11.27
C GLY A 34 -13.33 -1.40 -11.88
N ASP A 35 -13.41 -1.51 -13.21
CA ASP A 35 -13.06 -2.68 -14.02
C ASP A 35 -11.66 -2.59 -14.66
N ASP A 36 -10.92 -1.52 -14.39
CA ASP A 36 -9.61 -1.31 -14.98
C ASP A 36 -8.56 -2.25 -14.34
N PRO A 37 -7.83 -3.07 -15.12
CA PRO A 37 -6.79 -3.97 -14.61
C PRO A 37 -5.70 -3.26 -13.80
N ALA A 38 -5.46 -1.96 -14.03
CA ALA A 38 -4.52 -1.19 -13.24
C ALA A 38 -4.98 -1.03 -11.79
N VAL A 39 -6.29 -0.92 -11.54
CA VAL A 39 -6.86 -0.82 -10.19
C VAL A 39 -6.66 -2.12 -9.43
N GLU A 40 -6.89 -3.27 -10.07
CA GLU A 40 -6.67 -4.59 -9.45
C GLU A 40 -5.20 -4.81 -9.08
N ARG A 41 -4.26 -4.51 -9.99
CA ARG A 41 -2.82 -4.62 -9.67
C ARG A 41 -2.42 -3.78 -8.46
N VAL A 42 -2.99 -2.58 -8.33
CA VAL A 42 -2.71 -1.71 -7.17
C VAL A 42 -3.33 -2.29 -5.90
N ARG A 43 -4.55 -2.83 -5.95
CA ARG A 43 -5.18 -3.52 -4.80
C ARG A 43 -4.36 -4.71 -4.34
N GLU A 44 -3.91 -5.56 -5.27
CA GLU A 44 -3.05 -6.69 -4.97
C GLU A 44 -1.75 -6.25 -4.31
N ARG A 45 -1.10 -5.19 -4.82
CA ARG A 45 0.14 -4.66 -4.22
C ARG A 45 -0.09 -4.15 -2.79
N ILE A 46 -1.21 -3.46 -2.53
CA ILE A 46 -1.58 -3.04 -1.16
C ILE A 46 -1.76 -4.27 -0.27
N ALA A 47 -2.50 -5.28 -0.74
CA ALA A 47 -2.77 -6.50 0.03
C ALA A 47 -1.48 -7.27 0.35
N GLN A 48 -0.57 -7.41 -0.62
CA GLN A 48 0.75 -8.03 -0.43
C GLN A 48 1.58 -7.28 0.61
N ARG A 49 1.60 -5.94 0.54
CA ARG A 49 2.28 -5.10 1.51
C ARG A 49 1.72 -5.29 2.93
N THR A 50 0.39 -5.25 3.09
CA THR A 50 -0.26 -5.47 4.39
C THR A 50 0.04 -6.88 4.92
N ARG A 51 0.09 -7.90 4.06
CA ARG A 51 0.49 -9.24 4.45
C ARG A 51 1.94 -9.28 4.94
N GLY A 52 2.86 -8.62 4.24
CA GLY A 52 4.26 -8.49 4.64
C GLY A 52 4.41 -7.78 5.99
N GLU A 53 3.75 -6.63 6.16
CA GLU A 53 3.76 -5.86 7.41
C GLU A 53 3.22 -6.69 8.59
N ARG A 54 2.14 -7.47 8.39
CA ARG A 54 1.61 -8.41 9.40
C ARG A 54 2.60 -9.52 9.73
N LEU A 55 3.22 -10.12 8.70
CA LEU A 55 4.23 -11.17 8.91
C LEU A 55 5.41 -10.64 9.72
N CYS A 56 5.92 -9.45 9.38
CA CYS A 56 6.98 -8.78 10.14
C CYS A 56 6.57 -8.57 11.61
N ALA A 57 5.36 -8.07 11.86
CA ALA A 57 4.85 -7.86 13.21
C ALA A 57 4.76 -9.17 14.02
N THR A 58 4.36 -10.28 13.39
CA THR A 58 4.31 -11.61 14.05
C THR A 58 5.69 -12.17 14.35
N LEU A 59 6.66 -11.97 13.44
CA LEU A 59 8.02 -12.50 13.60
C LEU A 59 8.88 -11.66 14.56
N GLN A 60 8.62 -10.37 14.68
CA GLN A 60 9.38 -9.45 15.53
C GLN A 60 9.55 -9.93 16.99
N PRO A 61 8.50 -10.38 17.71
CA PRO A 61 8.66 -10.89 19.08
C PRO A 61 9.35 -12.26 19.17
N LEU A 62 9.32 -13.06 18.09
CA LEU A 62 9.89 -14.42 18.08
C LEU A 62 11.41 -14.43 17.87
N PHE A 63 11.95 -13.40 17.21
CA PHE A 63 13.35 -13.40 16.76
C PHE A 63 14.18 -12.22 17.24
N GLY A 64 13.61 -11.30 18.02
CA GLY A 64 14.34 -10.23 18.72
C GLY A 64 15.33 -9.46 17.83
N PRO A 65 16.51 -9.03 18.36
CA PRO A 65 17.49 -8.24 17.60
C PRO A 65 18.17 -9.01 16.46
N ALA A 66 18.14 -10.36 16.45
CA ALA A 66 18.82 -11.16 15.44
C ALA A 66 18.18 -11.06 14.03
N LEU A 67 16.90 -10.67 13.94
CA LEU A 67 16.22 -10.42 12.67
C LEU A 67 15.98 -8.93 12.37
N GLN A 68 16.46 -7.99 13.18
CA GLN A 68 16.24 -6.56 12.93
C GLN A 68 16.79 -6.11 11.57
N GLU A 69 18.02 -6.51 11.23
CA GLU A 69 18.69 -6.20 9.97
C GLU A 69 17.98 -6.83 8.75
N PRO A 70 17.71 -8.16 8.73
CA PRO A 70 16.92 -8.79 7.66
C PRO A 70 15.52 -8.20 7.51
N MET A 71 14.82 -7.92 8.61
CA MET A 71 13.47 -7.36 8.60
C MET A 71 13.45 -5.93 8.07
N ALA A 72 14.44 -5.11 8.46
CA ALA A 72 14.60 -3.75 7.95
C ALA A 72 14.85 -3.75 6.43
N ARG A 73 15.64 -4.70 5.92
CA ARG A 73 15.88 -4.86 4.47
C ARG A 73 14.61 -5.26 3.71
N VAL A 74 13.84 -6.20 4.24
CA VAL A 74 12.55 -6.62 3.65
C VAL A 74 11.56 -5.46 3.66
N LEU A 75 11.44 -4.72 4.76
CA LEU A 75 10.55 -3.56 4.87
C LEU A 75 10.99 -2.43 3.93
N ALA A 76 12.28 -2.15 3.81
CA ALA A 76 12.80 -1.17 2.86
C ALA A 76 12.49 -1.55 1.41
N ALA A 77 12.65 -2.82 1.04
CA ALA A 77 12.30 -3.33 -0.28
C ALA A 77 10.80 -3.19 -0.58
N LEU A 78 9.94 -3.45 0.42
CA LEU A 78 8.48 -3.27 0.30
C LEU A 78 8.05 -1.80 0.22
N GLN A 79 8.86 -0.86 0.72
CA GLN A 79 8.58 0.58 0.68
C GLN A 79 9.08 1.27 -0.59
N ALA A 80 10.09 0.71 -1.26
CA ALA A 80 10.70 1.24 -2.48
C ALA A 80 9.93 0.86 -3.77
N ALA A 81 9.00 -0.10 -3.72
CA ALA A 81 8.14 -0.56 -4.82
C ALA A 81 6.73 0.08 -4.80
#